data_AF-A0A5C8KAJ4-F1
#
_entry.id   AF-A0A5C8KAJ4-F1
#
_cell.length_a   1.000
_cell.length_b   1.000
_cell.length_c   1.000
_cell.angle_alpha   90.00
_cell.angle_beta   90.00
_cell.angle_gamma   90.00
#
_symmetry.space_group_name_H-M   'P 1'
#
loop_
_entity.id
_entity.type
_entity.pdbx_description
1 polymer ?
#
loop_
_entity_poly.entity_id
_entity_poly.type
_entity_poly.pdbx_seq_one_letter_code
_entity_poly.pdbx_strand_id
1 'polypeptide(L)'
;MKKNILVGILALISFSGFGQQLKVTDDRLDKAVLSVTLEGYQMASIEMKQELNLTQEQYAKVEQLNKERYQQLKEAQLVQAEKPEEVQKTVSKINSSVDNALTVILSEDQLQNYLELEGRKKNLYMTDAIE
;
A
#
# COMPACT_ATOMS: atom_id res chain seq x y z
N MET A 1 -17.59 -71.18 2.36
CA MET A 1 -16.35 -71.25 3.16
C MET A 1 -16.23 -70.00 4.00
N LYS A 2 -15.95 -70.19 5.29
CA LYS A 2 -15.64 -69.15 6.27
C LYS A 2 -14.37 -68.39 5.85
N LYS A 3 -14.35 -67.06 5.98
CA LYS A 3 -13.35 -66.29 6.74
C LYS A 3 -13.62 -64.80 6.56
N ASN A 4 -14.16 -64.22 7.62
CA ASN A 4 -14.14 -62.78 7.89
C ASN A 4 -12.70 -62.33 8.20
N ILE A 5 -12.54 -61.00 8.22
CA ILE A 5 -11.55 -60.18 8.94
C ILE A 5 -10.46 -59.56 8.05
N LEU A 6 -10.71 -58.32 7.64
CA LEU A 6 -9.83 -57.15 7.85
C LEU A 6 -10.69 -55.89 7.60
N VAL A 7 -11.54 -55.49 8.55
CA VAL A 7 -11.31 -54.38 9.51
C VAL A 7 -10.34 -53.30 9.06
N GLY A 8 -10.89 -52.08 8.93
CA GLY A 8 -10.21 -50.79 9.13
C GLY A 8 -9.49 -50.28 7.89
N ILE A 9 -9.75 -49.08 7.39
CA ILE A 9 -9.56 -47.81 8.09
C ILE A 9 -10.13 -46.70 7.19
N LEU A 10 -10.79 -45.71 7.81
CA LEU A 10 -11.18 -44.39 7.28
C LEU A 10 -12.30 -44.30 6.24
N ALA A 11 -13.53 -44.43 6.76
CA ALA A 11 -14.55 -43.43 6.48
C ALA A 11 -14.09 -42.09 7.11
N LEU A 12 -13.67 -41.14 6.27
CA LEU A 12 -13.47 -39.70 6.48
C LEU A 12 -12.91 -39.23 5.13
N ILE A 13 -13.70 -38.65 4.24
CA ILE A 13 -13.79 -37.19 4.10
C ILE A 13 -15.22 -36.83 3.71
N SER A 14 -15.88 -36.24 4.69
CA SER A 14 -17.06 -35.42 4.57
C SER A 14 -16.65 -34.04 4.01
N PHE A 15 -17.49 -33.50 3.13
CA PHE A 15 -17.74 -32.06 2.90
C PHE A 15 -16.54 -31.10 2.75
N SER A 16 -16.26 -30.73 1.50
CA SER A 16 -15.76 -29.40 1.12
C SER A 16 -16.11 -29.18 -0.36
N GLY A 17 -16.67 -28.08 -0.81
CA GLY A 17 -17.24 -26.93 -0.14
C GLY A 17 -18.29 -26.33 -1.08
N PHE A 18 -19.25 -25.62 -0.49
CA PHE A 18 -20.10 -24.69 -1.20
C PHE A 18 -19.23 -23.79 -2.08
N GLY A 19 -19.34 -23.93 -3.40
CA GLY A 19 -18.86 -22.92 -4.32
C GLY A 19 -19.58 -21.63 -3.97
N GLN A 20 -18.85 -20.70 -3.35
CA GLN A 20 -19.33 -19.37 -3.05
C GLN A 20 -19.83 -18.76 -4.36
N GLN A 21 -21.14 -18.63 -4.44
CA GLN A 21 -21.81 -17.79 -5.40
C GLN A 21 -21.39 -16.36 -5.06
N LEU A 22 -20.29 -15.89 -5.67
CA LEU A 22 -19.94 -14.47 -5.67
C LEU A 22 -21.07 -13.77 -6.41
N LYS A 23 -22.01 -13.27 -5.63
CA LYS A 23 -23.03 -12.32 -6.07
C LYS A 23 -22.26 -11.10 -6.56
N VAL A 24 -22.20 -10.95 -7.88
CA VAL A 24 -21.71 -9.75 -8.55
C VAL A 24 -22.60 -8.61 -8.06
N THR A 25 -22.11 -7.90 -7.08
CA THR A 25 -22.64 -6.62 -6.62
C THR A 25 -21.44 -5.72 -6.43
N ASP A 26 -20.86 -5.25 -7.53
CA ASP A 26 -20.27 -3.91 -7.57
C ASP A 26 -20.13 -3.35 -8.99
N ASP A 27 -21.22 -3.32 -9.76
CA ASP A 27 -21.24 -2.69 -11.10
C ASP A 27 -21.28 -1.13 -11.02
N ARG A 28 -20.82 -0.52 -9.92
CA ARG A 28 -20.86 0.94 -9.74
C ARG A 28 -19.49 1.60 -9.70
N LEU A 29 -18.40 0.84 -9.59
CA LEU A 29 -17.04 1.38 -9.67
C LEU A 29 -16.56 1.61 -11.12
N ASP A 30 -17.09 0.84 -12.07
CA ASP A 30 -16.61 0.80 -13.46
C ASP A 30 -16.99 2.02 -14.33
N LYS A 31 -17.79 2.96 -13.82
CA LYS A 31 -18.39 4.01 -14.66
C LYS A 31 -17.90 5.44 -14.43
N ALA A 32 -16.92 5.63 -13.54
CA ALA A 32 -16.35 6.96 -13.24
C ALA A 32 -14.84 7.05 -13.48
N VAL A 33 -14.22 6.07 -14.16
CA VAL A 33 -12.89 6.25 -14.76
C VAL A 33 -13.06 7.08 -16.04
N LEU A 34 -13.42 8.36 -15.86
CA LEU A 34 -13.20 9.36 -16.89
C LEU A 34 -11.70 9.34 -17.19
N SER A 35 -11.38 9.14 -18.46
CA SER A 35 -10.04 9.09 -19.05
C SER A 35 -9.25 10.37 -18.80
N VAL A 36 -8.82 10.59 -17.56
CA VAL A 36 -7.81 11.56 -17.20
C VAL A 36 -6.51 10.78 -17.11
N THR A 37 -5.58 11.04 -18.01
CA THR A 37 -4.21 10.55 -17.92
C THR A 37 -3.53 11.29 -16.76
N LEU A 38 -3.84 10.88 -15.53
CA LEU A 38 -3.19 11.39 -14.34
C LEU A 38 -1.81 10.75 -14.22
N GLU A 39 -0.78 11.57 -14.02
CA GLU A 39 0.54 11.06 -13.66
C GLU A 39 0.48 10.35 -12.30
N GLY A 40 1.36 9.38 -12.07
CA GLY A 40 1.32 8.55 -10.85
C GLY A 40 1.32 9.38 -9.55
N TYR A 41 1.96 10.56 -9.55
CA TYR A 41 1.96 11.46 -8.40
C TYR A 41 0.60 12.11 -8.14
N GLN A 42 -0.18 12.41 -9.18
CA GLN A 42 -1.48 13.07 -9.04
C GLN A 42 -2.51 12.12 -8.43
N MET A 43 -2.47 10.85 -8.81
CA MET A 43 -3.29 9.80 -8.20
C MET A 43 -2.97 9.66 -6.70
N ALA A 44 -1.69 9.55 -6.35
CA ALA A 44 -1.27 9.45 -4.95
C ALA A 44 -1.70 10.68 -4.13
N SER A 45 -1.64 11.89 -4.68
CA SER A 45 -2.10 13.10 -4.00
C SER A 45 -3.61 13.15 -3.81
N ILE A 46 -4.39 12.70 -4.79
CA ILE A 46 -5.85 12.62 -4.68
C ILE A 46 -6.26 11.60 -3.63
N GLU A 47 -5.63 10.43 -3.61
CA GLU A 47 -5.86 9.39 -2.59
C GLU A 47 -5.55 9.93 -1.20
N MET A 48 -4.37 10.55 -1.00
CA MET A 48 -4.03 11.18 0.29
C MET A 48 -5.02 12.28 0.70
N LYS A 49 -5.54 13.07 -0.25
CA LYS A 49 -6.56 14.08 0.03
C LYS A 49 -7.81 13.45 0.64
N GLN A 50 -8.27 12.35 0.06
CA GLN A 50 -9.50 11.67 0.44
C GLN A 50 -9.32 10.91 1.76
N GLU A 51 -8.28 10.09 1.86
CA GLU A 51 -8.05 9.22 3.02
C GLU A 51 -7.65 10.00 4.28
N LEU A 52 -6.88 11.09 4.13
CA LEU A 52 -6.40 11.89 5.26
C LEU A 52 -7.24 13.16 5.49
N ASN A 53 -8.31 13.35 4.70
CA ASN A 53 -9.17 14.54 4.75
C ASN A 53 -8.36 15.85 4.75
N LEU A 54 -7.45 15.98 3.80
CA LEU A 54 -6.51 17.12 3.76
C LEU A 54 -7.24 18.43 3.50
N THR A 55 -6.83 19.49 4.20
CA THR A 55 -7.24 20.85 3.82
C THR A 55 -6.69 21.20 2.44
N GLN A 56 -7.27 22.22 1.79
CA GLN A 56 -6.78 22.64 0.47
C GLN A 56 -5.31 23.12 0.52
N GLU A 57 -4.88 23.71 1.65
CA GLU A 57 -3.49 24.12 1.85
C GLU A 57 -2.56 22.91 2.01
N GLN A 58 -2.94 21.93 2.83
CA GLN A 58 -2.18 20.69 3.00
C GLN A 58 -2.10 19.93 1.68
N TYR A 59 -3.21 19.84 0.94
CA TYR A 59 -3.26 19.19 -0.36
C TYR A 59 -2.27 19.80 -1.35
N ALA A 60 -2.20 21.13 -1.47
CA ALA A 60 -1.25 21.79 -2.38
C ALA A 60 0.21 21.45 -2.02
N LYS A 61 0.53 21.39 -0.72
CA LYS A 61 1.87 21.00 -0.24
C LYS A 61 2.18 19.53 -0.53
N VAL A 62 1.22 18.64 -0.29
CA VAL A 62 1.34 17.20 -0.58
C VAL A 62 1.45 16.93 -2.09
N GLU A 63 0.72 17.65 -2.92
CA GLU A 63 0.79 17.54 -4.38
C GLU A 63 2.18 17.91 -4.90
N GLN A 64 2.75 19.01 -4.42
CA GLN A 64 4.11 19.39 -4.76
C GLN A 64 5.14 18.35 -4.27
N LEU A 65 5.01 17.87 -3.02
CA LEU A 65 5.90 16.85 -2.46
C LEU A 65 5.86 15.55 -3.25
N ASN A 66 4.66 15.07 -3.62
CA ASN A 66 4.52 13.83 -4.40
C ASN A 66 5.07 13.98 -5.82
N LYS A 67 4.93 15.16 -6.43
CA LYS A 67 5.53 15.45 -7.73
C LYS A 67 7.05 15.36 -7.69
N GLU A 68 7.67 15.95 -6.67
CA GLU A 68 9.12 15.90 -6.47
C GLU A 68 9.60 14.47 -6.18
N ARG A 69 8.91 13.75 -5.29
CA ARG A 69 9.16 12.34 -5.01
C ARG A 69 9.13 11.50 -6.29
N TYR A 70 8.11 11.70 -7.13
CA TYR A 70 7.96 10.96 -8.37
C TYR A 70 9.11 11.20 -9.35
N GLN A 71 9.57 12.45 -9.47
CA GLN A 71 10.75 12.79 -10.28
C GLN A 71 12.01 12.09 -9.76
N GLN A 72 12.26 12.15 -8.45
CA GLN A 72 13.42 11.50 -7.82
C GLN A 72 13.40 9.98 -7.99
N LEU A 73 12.23 9.35 -7.85
CA LEU A 73 12.07 7.90 -8.07
C LEU A 73 12.33 7.53 -9.53
N LYS A 74 11.84 8.33 -10.47
CA LYS A 74 12.11 8.13 -11.90
C LYS A 74 13.59 8.20 -12.21
N GLU A 75 14.30 9.19 -11.65
CA GLU A 75 15.76 9.32 -11.80
C GLU A 75 16.50 8.13 -11.19
N ALA A 76 16.10 7.68 -9.99
CA ALA A 76 16.67 6.50 -9.35
C ALA A 76 16.47 5.22 -10.18
N GLN A 77 15.35 5.08 -10.88
CA GLN A 77 15.09 3.94 -11.76
C GLN A 77 15.97 3.94 -13.01
N LEU A 78 16.35 5.11 -13.54
CA LEU A 78 17.22 5.20 -14.73
C LEU A 78 18.61 4.60 -14.49
N VAL A 79 19.11 4.64 -13.25
CA VAL A 79 20.43 4.09 -12.88
C VAL A 79 20.36 2.62 -12.39
N GLN A 80 19.17 2.02 -12.38
CA GLN A 80 18.93 0.67 -11.85
C GLN A 80 19.66 -0.44 -12.59
N ALA A 81 19.75 -0.33 -13.91
CA ALA A 81 20.43 -1.33 -14.74
C ALA A 81 21.93 -1.43 -14.42
N GLU A 82 22.54 -0.34 -13.94
CA GLU A 82 23.96 -0.27 -13.63
C GLU A 82 24.26 -0.58 -12.15
N LYS A 83 23.39 -0.14 -11.23
CA LYS A 83 23.64 -0.20 -9.78
C LYS A 83 22.36 -0.52 -8.98
N PRO A 84 21.82 -1.74 -9.07
CA PRO A 84 20.55 -2.10 -8.44
C PRO A 84 20.56 -1.93 -6.91
N GLU A 85 21.68 -2.25 -6.25
CA GLU A 85 21.89 -2.10 -4.81
C GLU A 85 21.79 -0.63 -4.34
N GLU A 86 22.24 0.31 -5.16
CA GLU A 86 22.22 1.74 -4.85
C GLU A 86 20.84 2.36 -5.08
N VAL A 87 20.02 1.77 -5.96
CA VAL A 87 18.63 2.19 -6.16
C VAL A 87 17.81 1.96 -4.89
N GLN A 88 17.95 0.81 -4.24
CA GLN A 88 17.19 0.53 -3.02
C GLN A 88 17.54 1.52 -1.89
N LYS A 89 18.83 1.83 -1.72
CA LYS A 89 19.27 2.85 -0.76
C LYS A 89 18.72 4.23 -1.10
N THR A 90 18.71 4.58 -2.38
CA THR A 90 18.21 5.87 -2.86
C THR A 90 16.71 6.00 -2.63
N VAL A 91 15.93 4.97 -2.98
CA VAL A 91 14.48 4.91 -2.72
C VAL A 91 14.18 5.01 -1.23
N SER A 92 14.94 4.31 -0.39
CA SER A 92 14.79 4.42 1.07
C SER A 92 15.03 5.84 1.56
N LYS A 93 16.08 6.52 1.09
CA LYS A 93 16.37 7.92 1.44
C LYS A 93 15.26 8.86 0.99
N ILE A 94 14.76 8.68 -0.24
CA ILE A 94 13.63 9.46 -0.78
C ILE A 94 12.41 9.30 0.14
N ASN A 95 12.04 8.07 0.48
CA ASN A 95 10.89 7.81 1.34
C ASN A 95 11.06 8.43 2.75
N SER A 96 12.22 8.29 3.38
CA SER A 96 12.49 8.93 4.67
C SER A 96 12.40 10.45 4.60
N SER A 97 12.90 11.07 3.52
CA SER A 97 12.78 12.51 3.31
C SER A 97 11.33 12.95 3.15
N VAL A 98 10.52 12.18 2.44
CA VAL A 98 9.08 12.44 2.24
C VAL A 98 8.35 12.35 3.57
N ASP A 99 8.60 11.30 4.36
CA ASP A 99 7.96 11.13 5.67
C ASP A 99 8.29 12.31 6.61
N ASN A 100 9.56 12.74 6.63
CA ASN A 100 10.00 13.90 7.39
C ASN A 100 9.32 15.20 6.93
N ALA A 101 9.10 15.37 5.62
CA ALA A 101 8.38 16.53 5.11
C ALA A 101 6.89 16.48 5.50
N LEU A 102 6.29 15.30 5.50
CA LEU A 102 4.89 15.10 5.88
C LEU A 102 4.63 15.41 7.36
N THR A 103 5.60 15.26 8.27
CA THR A 103 5.42 15.64 9.69
C THR A 103 5.16 17.13 9.89
N VAL A 104 5.58 17.97 8.94
CA VAL A 104 5.38 19.43 8.98
C VAL A 104 4.06 19.83 8.30
N ILE A 105 3.53 18.98 7.42
CA ILE A 105 2.33 19.24 6.62
C ILE A 105 1.07 18.67 7.28
N LEU A 106 1.18 17.46 7.83
CA LEU A 106 0.07 16.70 8.40
C LEU A 106 -0.03 16.96 9.91
N SER A 107 -1.25 16.86 10.44
CA SER A 107 -1.43 16.68 11.89
C SER A 107 -0.95 15.29 12.32
N GLU A 108 -0.74 15.10 13.63
CA GLU A 108 -0.32 13.81 14.19
C GLU A 108 -1.27 12.67 13.82
N ASP A 109 -2.59 12.89 13.93
CA ASP A 109 -3.61 11.89 13.57
C ASP A 109 -3.55 11.53 12.07
N GLN A 110 -3.40 12.53 11.20
CA GLN A 110 -3.26 12.32 9.76
C GLN A 110 -1.97 11.57 9.42
N LEU A 111 -0.86 11.87 10.12
CA LEU A 111 0.40 11.18 9.94
C LEU A 111 0.31 9.72 10.37
N GLN A 112 -0.35 9.43 11.50
CA GLN A 112 -0.58 8.06 11.97
C GLN A 112 -1.42 7.25 10.97
N ASN A 113 -2.48 7.85 10.43
CA ASN A 113 -3.31 7.21 9.40
C ASN A 113 -2.51 6.96 8.13
N TYR A 114 -1.68 7.92 7.70
CA TYR A 114 -0.79 7.75 6.55
C TYR A 114 0.19 6.59 6.74
N LEU A 115 0.83 6.51 7.90
CA LEU A 115 1.77 5.42 8.22
C LEU A 115 1.06 4.06 8.30
N GLU A 116 -0.20 4.02 8.70
CA GLU A 116 -1.02 2.81 8.68
C GLU A 116 -1.36 2.37 7.25
N LEU A 117 -1.81 3.30 6.40
CA LEU A 117 -2.09 3.04 4.98
C LEU A 117 -0.86 2.52 4.22
N GLU A 118 0.31 3.03 4.56
CA GLU A 118 1.58 2.58 3.98
C GLU A 118 2.11 1.27 4.61
N GLY A 119 1.44 0.72 5.64
CA GLY A 119 1.87 -0.48 6.35
C GLY A 119 3.12 -0.28 7.24
N ARG A 120 3.46 0.97 7.58
CA ARG A 120 4.69 1.39 8.26
C ARG A 120 4.53 1.74 9.75
N LYS A 121 3.32 1.62 10.31
CA LYS A 121 2.99 1.93 11.72
C LYS A 121 3.92 1.27 12.77
N LYS A 122 4.53 0.12 12.47
CA LYS A 122 5.45 -0.59 13.39
C LYS A 122 6.85 0.03 13.51
N ASN A 123 7.30 0.86 12.56
CA ASN A 123 8.69 1.29 12.51
C ASN A 123 8.96 2.62 13.21
N LEU A 124 7.96 3.50 13.37
CA LEU A 124 8.17 4.82 13.99
C LEU A 124 8.48 4.72 15.49
N TYR A 125 7.87 3.77 16.20
CA TYR A 125 8.09 3.53 17.63
C TYR A 125 9.36 2.74 17.95
N MET A 126 10.14 2.32 16.95
CA MET A 126 11.41 1.60 17.17
C MET A 126 12.64 2.50 17.09
N THR A 127 12.54 3.68 16.47
CA THR A 127 13.64 4.65 16.42
C THR A 127 13.81 5.44 17.72
N ASP A 128 12.78 5.53 18.56
CA ASP A 128 12.85 6.21 19.87
C ASP A 128 13.18 5.26 21.03
N ALA A 129 13.40 3.97 20.76
CA ALA A 129 13.75 2.95 21.77
C ALA A 129 15.26 2.67 21.87
N ILE A 130 16.10 3.54 21.29
CA ILE A 130 17.55 3.51 21.44
C ILE A 130 17.97 4.80 22.15
N GLU A 131 17.81 4.81 23.47
CA GLU A 131 18.52 5.71 24.40
C GLU A 131 19.59 4.91 25.16
#